data_AF-A0A562BWX0-F1
#
_entry.id   AF-A0A562BWX0-F1
#
_cell.length_a   1.000
_cell.length_b   1.000
_cell.length_c   1.000
_cell.angle_alpha   90.00
_cell.angle_beta   90.00
_cell.angle_gamma   90.00
#
_symmetry.space_group_name_H-M   'P 1'
#
loop_
_entity.id
_entity.type
_entity.pdbx_description
1 polymer ?
#
loop_
_entity_poly.entity_id
_entity_poly.type
_entity_poly.pdbx_seq_one_letter_code
_entity_poly.pdbx_strand_id
1 'polypeptide(L)'
;MHALTCLHRGGHLYGPNGYGERQFDPVSLLTSEEIVETRDLPGFVHDRVTYESHHFWIHFCRYPRRKPNINPDDERFSSVLIRVHHGGGWEVWRGDRMLAAALHRYGDDDIGAFWMCWSLIDIATSARSAGRQDSAVEYRQAFADGRLKKRKLPRRSEVKIWIEPKRTTGTADPGQL
;
A
#
# COMPACT_ATOMS: atom_id res chain seq x y z
N MET A 1 4.10 -13.11 -4.52
CA MET A 1 4.22 -12.77 -3.09
C MET A 1 4.13 -11.25 -3.00
N HIS A 2 3.03 -10.71 -2.48
CA HIS A 2 2.84 -9.26 -2.31
C HIS A 2 2.85 -8.99 -0.82
N ALA A 3 4.00 -8.56 -0.29
CA ALA A 3 4.22 -8.48 1.16
C ALA A 3 3.31 -7.43 1.84
N LEU A 4 2.99 -6.33 1.15
CA LEU A 4 2.09 -5.28 1.62
C LEU A 4 1.57 -4.46 0.43
N THR A 5 0.26 -4.23 0.36
CA THR A 5 -0.38 -3.44 -0.70
C THR A 5 -1.27 -2.35 -0.11
N CYS A 6 -1.14 -1.11 -0.58
CA CYS A 6 -2.06 -0.04 -0.21
C CYS A 6 -3.39 -0.23 -0.94
N LEU A 7 -4.47 -0.41 -0.19
CA LEU A 7 -5.83 -0.56 -0.74
C LEU A 7 -6.56 0.78 -0.85
N HIS A 8 -6.33 1.67 0.12
CA HIS A 8 -7.03 2.94 0.19
C HIS A 8 -6.11 4.04 0.73
N ARG A 9 -6.23 5.22 0.14
CA ARG A 9 -5.69 6.46 0.66
C ARG A 9 -6.73 7.55 0.47
N GLY A 10 -7.20 8.12 1.57
CA GLY A 10 -8.15 9.21 1.59
C GLY A 10 -7.58 10.36 2.39
N GLY A 11 -7.73 11.58 1.89
CA GLY A 11 -7.58 12.76 2.76
C GLY A 11 -8.62 12.73 3.87
N HIS A 12 -8.59 13.70 4.78
CA HIS A 12 -9.66 13.91 5.76
C HIS A 12 -11.01 13.88 5.06
N LEU A 13 -11.77 12.79 5.26
CA LEU A 13 -13.16 12.73 4.84
C LEU A 13 -13.95 13.53 5.86
N TYR A 14 -13.95 14.85 5.70
CA TYR A 14 -14.91 15.70 6.38
C TYR A 14 -16.31 15.23 5.96
N GLY A 15 -17.16 14.88 6.94
CA GLY A 15 -18.55 14.59 6.66
C GLY A 15 -19.25 15.76 5.94
N PRO A 16 -20.40 15.53 5.29
CA PRO A 16 -21.22 16.66 4.82
C PRO A 16 -21.44 17.59 6.02
N ASN A 17 -21.07 18.87 5.86
CA ASN A 17 -21.06 19.95 6.86
C ASN A 17 -19.74 20.20 7.63
N GLY A 18 -18.63 19.53 7.33
CA GLY A 18 -17.34 19.87 7.95
C GLY A 18 -17.21 19.49 9.43
N TYR A 19 -18.19 18.77 9.96
CA TYR A 19 -18.20 18.23 11.33
C TYR A 19 -17.94 16.72 11.28
N GLY A 20 -16.83 16.30 11.88
CA GLY A 20 -16.53 14.89 12.17
C GLY A 20 -15.81 14.15 11.04
N GLU A 21 -14.76 13.45 11.44
CA GLU A 21 -14.13 12.40 10.64
C GLU A 21 -15.15 11.32 10.32
N ARG A 22 -15.39 11.02 9.03
CA ARG A 22 -16.05 9.76 8.69
C ARG A 22 -15.11 8.63 9.08
N GLN A 23 -15.51 7.82 10.06
CA GLN A 23 -14.82 6.60 10.38
C GLN A 23 -14.77 5.71 9.14
N PHE A 24 -13.56 5.40 8.67
CA PHE A 24 -13.38 4.51 7.54
C PHE A 24 -13.75 3.08 7.94
N ASP A 25 -14.69 2.47 7.23
CA ASP A 25 -15.08 1.07 7.43
C ASP A 25 -14.21 0.12 6.57
N PRO A 26 -13.25 -0.60 7.19
CA PRO A 26 -12.37 -1.52 6.47
C PRO A 26 -13.08 -2.78 5.96
N VAL A 27 -14.28 -3.11 6.47
CA VAL A 27 -15.03 -4.28 6.02
C VAL A 27 -15.41 -4.15 4.55
N SER A 28 -15.67 -2.92 4.07
CA SER A 28 -15.96 -2.63 2.67
C SER A 28 -14.84 -3.02 1.69
N LEU A 29 -13.61 -3.19 2.17
CA LEU A 29 -12.46 -3.61 1.37
C LEU A 29 -12.28 -5.14 1.32
N LEU A 30 -13.04 -5.89 2.14
CA LEU A 30 -12.99 -7.34 2.18
C LEU A 30 -14.06 -7.93 1.27
N THR A 31 -13.67 -8.86 0.40
CA THR A 31 -14.59 -9.52 -0.54
C THR A 31 -15.04 -10.89 -0.08
N SER A 32 -14.19 -11.62 0.63
CA SER A 32 -14.38 -13.04 0.95
C SER A 32 -13.83 -13.44 2.32
N GLU A 33 -13.26 -12.50 3.05
CA GLU A 33 -12.74 -12.69 4.41
C GLU A 33 -13.55 -11.87 5.40
N GLU A 34 -13.46 -12.26 6.65
CA GLU A 34 -14.02 -11.55 7.80
C GLU A 34 -12.88 -11.07 8.72
N ILE A 35 -13.09 -9.94 9.40
CA ILE A 35 -12.21 -9.51 10.49
C ILE A 35 -12.57 -10.36 11.71
N VAL A 36 -11.60 -11.12 12.22
CA VAL A 36 -11.81 -12.00 13.39
C VAL A 36 -11.21 -11.42 14.66
N GLU A 37 -10.24 -10.51 14.52
CA GLU A 37 -9.52 -9.90 15.63
C GLU A 37 -9.08 -8.50 15.22
N THR A 38 -9.12 -7.56 16.16
CA THR A 38 -8.62 -6.20 15.96
C THR A 38 -7.78 -5.79 17.15
N ARG A 39 -6.59 -5.27 16.85
CA ARG A 39 -5.70 -4.63 17.81
C ARG A 39 -5.67 -3.14 17.56
N ASP A 40 -5.81 -2.38 18.65
CA ASP A 40 -5.87 -0.93 18.68
C ASP A 40 -4.56 -0.36 19.23
N LEU A 41 -3.88 0.48 18.46
CA LEU A 41 -2.53 0.98 18.75
C LEU A 41 -2.50 2.51 18.68
N PRO A 42 -2.89 3.22 19.76
CA PRO A 42 -2.81 4.67 19.81
C PRO A 42 -1.36 5.13 19.79
N GLY A 43 -1.14 6.33 19.24
CA GLY A 43 0.15 7.00 19.31
C GLY A 43 0.54 7.32 20.76
N PHE A 44 1.84 7.39 21.01
CA PHE A 44 2.41 7.56 22.35
C PHE A 44 3.64 8.45 22.32
N VAL A 45 4.16 8.79 23.50
CA VAL A 45 5.46 9.45 23.68
C VAL A 45 6.45 8.44 24.22
N HIS A 46 7.62 8.33 23.60
CA HIS A 46 8.71 7.45 24.03
C HIS A 46 10.05 8.17 23.85
N ASP A 47 10.90 8.16 24.87
CA ASP A 47 12.22 8.81 24.84
C ASP A 47 12.23 10.26 24.31
N ARG A 48 11.22 11.05 24.71
CA ARG A 48 11.00 12.45 24.27
C ARG A 48 10.65 12.61 22.78
N VAL A 49 10.37 11.53 22.07
CA VAL A 49 9.82 11.53 20.72
C VAL A 49 8.31 11.30 20.79
N THR A 50 7.52 12.13 20.11
CA THR A 50 6.07 11.96 20.02
C THR A 50 5.68 11.21 18.74
N TYR A 51 4.87 10.17 18.93
CA TYR A 51 4.22 9.40 17.87
C TYR A 51 2.70 9.61 17.87
N GLU A 52 2.20 10.58 18.66
CA GLU A 52 0.78 10.85 18.89
C GLU A 52 0.01 11.27 17.63
N SER A 53 0.73 11.66 16.59
CA SER A 53 0.15 11.99 15.29
C SER A 53 -0.38 10.79 14.51
N HIS A 54 -0.16 9.56 14.98
CA HIS A 54 -0.59 8.34 14.30
C HIS A 54 -1.37 7.42 15.23
N HIS A 55 -2.40 6.80 14.69
CA HIS A 55 -3.19 5.77 15.35
C HIS A 55 -3.32 4.60 14.39
N PHE A 56 -2.84 3.42 14.78
CA PHE A 56 -2.95 2.21 13.99
C PHE A 56 -4.05 1.28 14.51
N TRP A 57 -4.70 0.59 13.57
CA TRP A 57 -5.52 -0.58 13.85
C TRP A 57 -5.01 -1.74 13.00
N ILE A 58 -4.78 -2.87 13.65
CA ILE A 58 -4.41 -4.12 12.98
C ILE A 58 -5.63 -5.03 13.01
N HIS A 59 -6.24 -5.25 11.85
CA HIS A 59 -7.35 -6.18 11.69
C HIS A 59 -6.84 -7.49 11.13
N PHE A 60 -6.92 -8.56 11.90
CA PHE A 60 -6.58 -9.89 11.42
C PHE A 60 -7.79 -10.52 10.74
N CYS A 61 -7.58 -11.04 9.54
CA CYS A 61 -8.64 -11.53 8.68
C CYS A 61 -8.57 -13.04 8.49
N ARG A 62 -9.72 -13.67 8.27
CA ARG A 62 -9.85 -15.11 8.02
C ARG A 62 -10.90 -15.37 6.95
N TYR A 63 -10.75 -16.45 6.18
CA TYR A 63 -11.86 -16.98 5.37
C TYR A 63 -12.92 -17.66 6.26
N PRO A 64 -14.22 -17.44 6.02
CA PRO A 64 -15.30 -17.99 6.85
C PRO A 64 -15.44 -19.53 6.73
N ARG A 65 -14.88 -20.15 5.68
CA ARG A 65 -14.87 -21.61 5.50
C ARG A 65 -13.54 -22.23 5.90
N ARG A 66 -13.51 -22.90 7.06
CA ARG A 66 -12.44 -23.85 7.40
C ARG A 66 -12.50 -25.03 6.43
N LYS A 67 -11.37 -25.38 5.78
CA LYS A 67 -11.22 -26.73 5.23
C LYS A 67 -11.20 -27.70 6.43
N PRO A 68 -11.96 -28.81 6.41
CA PRO A 68 -12.14 -29.68 7.56
C PRO A 68 -10.86 -30.36 8.07
N ASN A 69 -9.76 -30.33 7.30
CA ASN A 69 -8.51 -31.06 7.59
C ASN A 69 -7.30 -30.15 7.86
N ILE A 70 -7.50 -28.87 8.20
CA ILE A 70 -6.37 -27.99 8.53
C ILE A 70 -6.29 -27.83 10.04
N ASN A 71 -5.09 -28.08 10.57
CA ASN A 71 -4.78 -27.85 11.98
C ASN A 71 -5.14 -26.39 12.33
N PRO A 72 -6.01 -26.15 13.32
CA PRO A 72 -6.49 -24.81 13.66
C PRO A 72 -5.38 -23.82 14.03
N ASP A 73 -4.20 -24.32 14.44
CA ASP A 73 -3.02 -23.50 14.75
C ASP A 73 -2.22 -23.09 13.50
N ASP A 74 -2.31 -23.84 12.39
CA ASP A 74 -1.52 -23.61 11.17
C ASP A 74 -2.12 -22.54 10.24
N GLU A 75 -3.40 -22.19 10.39
CA GLU A 75 -4.09 -21.17 9.59
C GLU A 75 -5.01 -20.27 10.45
N ARG A 76 -4.47 -19.71 11.55
CA ARG A 76 -5.25 -18.79 12.39
C ARG A 76 -5.76 -17.57 11.60
N PHE A 77 -4.95 -17.04 10.68
CA PHE A 77 -5.26 -15.88 9.85
C PHE A 77 -4.89 -16.10 8.38
N SER A 78 -5.73 -15.61 7.47
CA SER A 78 -5.47 -15.63 6.03
C SER A 78 -4.76 -14.37 5.54
N SER A 79 -5.00 -13.23 6.20
CA SER A 79 -4.39 -11.95 5.86
C SER A 79 -4.49 -10.95 7.03
N VAL A 80 -3.95 -9.76 6.83
CA VAL A 80 -4.04 -8.64 7.78
C VAL A 80 -4.37 -7.35 7.03
N LEU A 81 -5.23 -6.52 7.61
CA LEU A 81 -5.40 -5.13 7.22
C LEU A 81 -4.80 -4.23 8.29
N ILE A 82 -3.91 -3.33 7.90
CA ILE A 82 -3.36 -2.28 8.74
C ILE A 82 -4.02 -0.98 8.31
N ARG A 83 -4.84 -0.41 9.20
CA ARG A 83 -5.43 0.92 9.03
C ARG A 83 -4.60 1.91 9.84
N VAL A 84 -4.28 3.05 9.27
CA VAL A 84 -3.66 4.16 9.99
C VAL A 84 -4.46 5.43 9.79
N HIS A 85 -4.64 6.16 10.88
CA HIS A 85 -5.09 7.54 10.87
C HIS A 85 -3.94 8.44 11.28
N HIS A 86 -3.69 9.50 10.52
CA HIS A 86 -2.67 10.49 10.82
C HIS A 86 -3.04 11.85 10.24
N GLY A 87 -2.20 12.87 10.42
CA GLY A 87 -2.46 14.24 9.94
C GLY A 87 -2.78 14.35 8.43
N GLY A 88 -2.44 13.33 7.62
CA GLY A 88 -2.74 13.24 6.19
C GLY A 88 -4.08 12.59 5.85
N GLY A 89 -4.84 12.07 6.82
CA GLY A 89 -6.08 11.34 6.65
C GLY A 89 -5.93 9.84 6.94
N TRP A 90 -6.63 9.02 6.16
CA TRP A 90 -6.71 7.57 6.34
C TRP A 90 -5.92 6.83 5.27
N GLU A 91 -5.15 5.83 5.71
CA GLU A 91 -4.54 4.85 4.82
C GLU A 91 -4.87 3.43 5.26
N VAL A 92 -5.09 2.56 4.29
CA VAL A 92 -5.35 1.14 4.54
C VAL A 92 -4.43 0.29 3.70
N TRP A 93 -3.75 -0.61 4.38
CA TRP A 93 -2.75 -1.48 3.83
C TRP A 93 -3.14 -2.93 4.09
N ARG A 94 -2.85 -3.81 3.14
CA ARG A 94 -3.15 -5.23 3.23
C ARG A 94 -1.89 -6.05 3.12
N GLY A 95 -1.67 -6.90 4.10
CA GLY A 95 -0.61 -7.90 4.12
C GLY A 95 -1.15 -9.31 3.92
N ASP A 96 -0.24 -10.24 3.66
CA ASP A 96 -0.55 -11.67 3.54
C ASP A 96 -0.56 -12.38 4.91
N ARG A 97 -0.73 -13.71 4.88
CA ARG A 97 -0.73 -14.55 6.08
C ARG A 97 0.58 -14.47 6.87
N MET A 98 1.72 -14.28 6.19
CA MET A 98 3.02 -14.26 6.86
C MET A 98 3.16 -13.00 7.68
N LEU A 99 2.74 -11.86 7.12
CA LEU A 99 2.71 -10.61 7.85
C LEU A 99 1.70 -10.67 9.01
N ALA A 100 0.53 -11.25 8.80
CA ALA A 100 -0.47 -11.46 9.86
C ALA A 100 0.13 -12.28 11.02
N ALA A 101 0.79 -13.40 10.72
CA ALA A 101 1.45 -14.21 11.74
C ALA A 101 2.58 -13.46 12.45
N ALA A 102 3.37 -12.68 11.73
CA ALA A 102 4.46 -11.89 12.32
C ALA A 102 3.95 -10.79 13.26
N LEU A 103 2.91 -10.05 12.86
CA LEU A 103 2.31 -9.02 13.70
C LEU A 103 1.64 -9.61 14.94
N HIS A 104 0.94 -10.73 14.79
CA HIS A 104 0.31 -11.40 15.93
C HIS A 104 1.32 -11.95 16.95
N ARG A 105 2.55 -12.29 16.52
CA ARG A 105 3.62 -12.76 17.42
C ARG A 105 4.14 -11.69 18.37
N TYR A 106 3.86 -10.40 18.14
CA TYR A 106 4.21 -9.36 19.11
C TYR A 106 3.49 -9.56 20.45
N GLY A 107 2.42 -10.37 20.52
CA GLY A 107 1.75 -10.64 21.80
C GLY A 107 1.37 -9.31 22.45
N ASP A 108 1.64 -9.09 23.72
CA ASP A 108 1.25 -7.85 24.41
C ASP A 108 2.21 -6.65 24.18
N ASP A 109 3.20 -6.76 23.29
CA ASP A 109 4.10 -5.67 22.94
C ASP A 109 3.47 -4.71 21.90
N ASP A 110 2.60 -3.83 22.38
CA ASP A 110 1.91 -2.84 21.55
C ASP A 110 2.86 -1.76 21.00
N ILE A 111 3.92 -1.41 21.74
CA ILE A 111 4.93 -0.43 21.28
C ILE A 111 5.71 -1.00 20.10
N GLY A 112 6.19 -2.24 20.22
CA GLY A 112 6.88 -2.93 19.13
C GLY A 112 5.99 -3.13 17.90
N ALA A 113 4.73 -3.53 18.10
CA ALA A 113 3.77 -3.67 17.02
C ALA A 113 3.50 -2.33 16.31
N PHE A 114 3.38 -1.23 17.06
CA PHE A 114 3.22 0.11 16.52
C PHE A 114 4.42 0.51 15.65
N TRP A 115 5.65 0.36 16.15
CA TRP A 115 6.86 0.69 15.37
C TRP A 115 7.01 -0.18 14.13
N MET A 116 6.61 -1.45 14.20
CA MET A 116 6.58 -2.33 13.03
C MET A 116 5.61 -1.82 11.98
N CYS A 117 4.37 -1.47 12.36
CA CYS A 117 3.38 -0.87 11.44
C CYS A 117 3.88 0.43 10.82
N TRP A 118 4.47 1.31 11.63
CA TRP A 118 5.07 2.55 11.16
C TRP A 118 6.15 2.29 10.11
N SER A 119 7.10 1.41 10.42
CA SER A 119 8.24 1.10 9.54
C SER A 119 7.79 0.50 8.22
N LEU A 120 6.80 -0.39 8.24
CA LEU A 120 6.22 -0.99 7.04
C LEU A 120 5.64 0.06 6.08
N ILE A 121 4.87 1.00 6.63
CA ILE A 121 4.21 2.05 5.85
C ILE A 121 5.23 3.07 5.33
N ASP A 122 6.24 3.41 6.13
CA ASP A 122 7.32 4.31 5.71
C ASP A 122 8.15 3.70 4.58
N ILE A 123 8.55 2.43 4.69
CA ILE A 123 9.26 1.69 3.63
C ILE A 123 8.42 1.64 2.35
N ALA A 124 7.13 1.30 2.47
CA ALA A 124 6.25 1.21 1.31
C ALA A 124 6.01 2.57 0.63
N THR A 125 5.92 3.64 1.42
CA THR A 125 5.77 5.01 0.93
C THR A 125 7.07 5.50 0.26
N SER A 126 8.21 5.22 0.87
CA SER A 126 9.53 5.53 0.33
C SER A 126 9.80 4.81 -0.99
N ALA A 127 9.52 3.50 -1.06
CA ALA A 127 9.64 2.72 -2.30
C ALA A 127 8.74 3.27 -3.42
N ARG A 128 7.51 3.66 -3.09
CA ARG A 128 6.60 4.31 -4.05
C ARG A 128 7.11 5.67 -4.50
N SER A 129 7.69 6.46 -3.59
CA SER A 129 8.26 7.77 -3.92
C SER A 129 9.45 7.62 -4.88
N ALA A 130 10.38 6.71 -4.58
CA ALA A 130 11.52 6.39 -5.45
C ALA A 130 11.06 5.93 -6.84
N GLY A 131 10.11 4.99 -6.92
CA GLY A 131 9.59 4.53 -8.21
C GLY A 131 8.90 5.63 -9.03
N ARG A 132 8.21 6.58 -8.37
CA ARG A 132 7.64 7.77 -9.02
C ARG A 132 8.71 8.71 -9.54
N GLN A 133 9.79 8.91 -8.79
CA GLN A 133 10.91 9.75 -9.19
C GLN A 133 11.62 9.16 -10.41
N ASP A 134 11.91 7.86 -10.39
CA ASP A 134 12.55 7.15 -11.51
C ASP A 134 11.69 7.22 -12.77
N SER A 135 10.39 6.94 -12.62
CA SER A 135 9.42 7.08 -13.72
C SER A 135 9.39 8.53 -14.22
N ALA A 136 9.36 9.53 -13.34
CA ALA A 136 9.34 10.94 -13.75
C ALA A 136 10.61 11.35 -14.49
N VAL A 137 11.79 10.83 -14.11
CA VAL A 137 13.05 11.03 -14.85
C VAL A 137 12.95 10.39 -16.24
N GLU A 138 12.51 9.14 -16.33
CA GLU A 138 12.36 8.44 -17.60
C GLU A 138 11.39 9.16 -18.55
N TYR A 139 10.22 9.58 -18.06
CA TYR A 139 9.24 10.31 -18.84
C TYR A 139 9.78 11.66 -19.33
N ARG A 140 10.49 12.41 -18.49
CA ARG A 140 11.11 13.68 -18.88
C ARG A 140 12.18 13.47 -19.96
N GLN A 141 13.01 12.45 -19.81
CA GLN A 141 14.02 12.12 -20.81
C GLN A 141 13.38 11.65 -22.12
N ALA A 142 12.38 10.77 -22.06
CA ALA A 142 11.67 10.30 -23.24
C ALA A 142 10.93 11.43 -23.98
N PHE A 143 10.42 12.42 -23.25
CA PHE A 143 9.86 13.63 -23.84
C PHE A 143 10.92 14.45 -24.57
N ALA A 144 12.07 14.73 -23.91
CA ALA A 144 13.19 15.45 -24.51
C ALA A 144 13.74 14.74 -25.76
N ASP A 145 13.80 13.41 -25.73
CA ASP A 145 14.27 12.57 -26.84
C ASP A 145 13.23 12.39 -27.97
N GLY A 146 12.02 12.96 -27.86
CA GLY A 146 10.93 12.78 -28.84
C GLY A 146 10.33 11.37 -28.90
N ARG A 147 10.64 10.52 -27.92
CA ARG A 147 10.19 9.12 -27.80
C ARG A 147 8.87 8.97 -27.07
N LEU A 148 8.40 10.02 -26.38
CA LEU A 148 7.10 10.00 -25.69
C LEU A 148 5.96 10.15 -26.71
N LYS A 149 5.15 9.10 -26.86
CA LYS A 149 3.96 9.11 -27.72
C LYS A 149 2.70 9.20 -26.88
N LYS A 150 1.73 9.96 -27.38
CA LYS A 150 0.39 10.10 -26.80
C LYS A 150 -0.67 9.89 -27.88
N ARG A 151 -1.74 9.16 -27.56
CA ARG A 151 -2.91 9.01 -28.44
C ARG A 151 -4.19 9.10 -27.62
N LYS A 152 -5.11 9.95 -28.06
CA LYS A 152 -6.47 10.03 -27.51
C LYS A 152 -7.25 8.77 -27.89
N LEU A 153 -7.90 8.14 -26.92
CA LEU A 153 -8.72 6.96 -27.17
C LEU A 153 -10.13 7.39 -27.65
N PRO A 154 -10.66 6.81 -28.74
CA PRO A 154 -12.01 7.14 -29.20
C PRO A 154 -13.06 6.82 -28.14
N ARG A 155 -14.03 7.73 -27.94
CA ARG A 155 -15.15 7.55 -27.00
C ARG A 155 -14.75 7.35 -25.53
N ARG A 156 -13.51 7.69 -25.17
CA ARG A 156 -13.05 7.75 -23.78
C ARG A 156 -12.42 9.12 -23.53
N SER A 157 -12.60 9.66 -22.33
CA SER A 157 -11.89 10.85 -21.85
C SER A 157 -10.43 10.57 -21.47
N GLU A 158 -9.86 9.48 -22.00
CA GLU A 158 -8.56 8.92 -21.62
C GLU A 158 -7.52 9.09 -22.74
N VAL A 159 -6.25 9.22 -22.33
CA VAL A 159 -5.10 9.30 -23.24
C VAL A 159 -4.18 8.12 -22.96
N LYS A 160 -3.83 7.35 -24.00
CA LYS A 160 -2.78 6.33 -23.92
C LYS A 160 -1.42 7.00 -24.12
N ILE A 161 -0.50 6.81 -23.20
CA ILE A 161 0.89 7.31 -23.28
C ILE A 161 1.84 6.11 -23.27
N TRP A 162 2.85 6.12 -24.14
CA TRP A 162 3.90 5.10 -24.17
C TRP A 162 5.25 5.72 -24.60
N ILE A 163 6.34 5.07 -24.23
CA ILE A 163 7.71 5.48 -24.56
C ILE A 163 8.25 4.51 -25.62
N GLU A 164 8.65 5.01 -26.80
CA GLU A 164 9.30 4.20 -27.83
C GLU A 164 10.74 3.85 -27.41
N PRO A 165 11.27 2.65 -27.72
CA PRO A 165 12.66 2.29 -27.41
C PRO A 165 13.67 3.30 -27.99
N LYS A 166 14.82 3.47 -27.34
CA LYS A 166 15.91 4.26 -27.93
C LYS A 166 16.33 3.57 -29.22
N ARG A 167 16.44 4.33 -30.32
CA ARG A 167 17.07 3.81 -31.54
C ARG A 167 18.51 3.47 -31.18
N THR A 168 18.86 2.19 -31.19
CA THR A 168 20.25 1.76 -31.23
C THR A 168 20.82 2.29 -32.54
N THR A 169 21.70 3.29 -32.47
CA THR A 169 22.54 3.65 -33.59
C THR A 169 23.30 2.40 -33.99
N GLY A 170 22.98 1.89 -35.19
CA GLY A 170 23.42 0.59 -35.65
C GLY A 170 24.92 0.41 -35.55
N THR A 171 25.32 -0.79 -35.15
CA THR A 171 26.50 -1.46 -35.66
C THR A 171 26.60 -1.17 -37.15
N ALA A 172 27.69 -0.49 -37.55
CA ALA A 172 28.02 -0.22 -38.94
C ALA A 172 27.95 -1.54 -39.74
N ASP A 173 27.24 -1.48 -40.85
CA ASP A 173 27.18 -2.53 -41.85
C ASP A 173 28.56 -2.64 -42.53
N PRO A 174 29.35 -3.73 -42.35
CA PRO A 174 30.70 -3.84 -42.89
C PRO A 174 30.71 -4.24 -44.38
N GLY A 175 29.68 -3.86 -45.15
CA GLY A 175 29.32 -4.53 -46.40
C GLY A 175 29.31 -3.68 -47.68
N GLN A 176 29.96 -2.52 -47.74
CA GLN A 176 30.14 -1.79 -49.00
C GLN A 176 31.56 -1.22 -49.15
N LEU A 177 32.44 -2.04 -49.71
CA LEU A 177 33.60 -1.63 -50.52
C LEU A 177 33.70 -2.54 -51.73
#